data_AF-A0A497KLC6-F1
#
_entry.id   AF-A0A497KLC6-F1
#
_cell.length_a   1.000
_cell.length_b   1.000
_cell.length_c   1.000
_cell.angle_alpha   90.00
_cell.angle_beta   90.00
_cell.angle_gamma   90.00
#
_symmetry.space_group_name_H-M   'P 1'
#
loop_
_entity.id
_entity.type
_entity.pdbx_description
1 polymer ?
#
loop_
_entity_poly.entity_id
_entity_poly.type
_entity_poly.pdbx_seq_one_letter_code
_entity_poly.pdbx_strand_id
1 'polypeptide(L)'
;MSNHRDHEEKGDALTRKYEEDALFKDKNKEEFRVIEEVFDRLTLKGMHKLLSKGTIDKLHGVVKTGKEARVYYATDRDDRELAIKIYYTHTAEFRKGMMQYIQGDPRFKKVRKNTRSMIYTWNQKEFNNLQLCEEAGVNSPRPIEFIRNILVMTFIGEDGIPAPLLRERAPEDPQTFYEQVLDEMQLMWQKAGLAHGDLSEYNIMISDEKPVIFDVSQAMLTIHPLAQVLVERDIQNVNYNFKRLGAEIRDPRELKEWITGGTEDIY
;
A
#
# COMPACT_ATOMS: atom_id res chain seq x y z
N MET A 1 9.38 49.80 4.20
CA MET A 1 8.89 48.67 5.03
C MET A 1 8.82 47.33 4.29
N SER A 2 9.09 47.26 2.97
CA SER A 2 9.05 46.00 2.19
C SER A 2 10.30 45.11 2.33
N ASN A 3 11.50 45.70 2.47
CA ASN A 3 12.75 44.93 2.48
C ASN A 3 13.01 44.11 3.76
N HIS A 4 12.36 44.40 4.89
CA HIS A 4 12.66 43.69 6.15
C HIS A 4 11.98 42.31 6.20
N ARG A 5 10.75 42.19 5.69
CA ARG A 5 10.02 40.91 5.62
C ARG A 5 10.66 39.90 4.66
N ASP A 6 11.17 40.36 3.52
CA ASP A 6 11.82 39.49 2.53
C ASP A 6 13.16 38.92 3.03
N HIS A 7 13.83 39.63 3.95
CA HIS A 7 15.06 39.16 4.59
C HIS A 7 14.79 38.20 5.75
N GLU A 8 13.70 38.40 6.51
CA GLU A 8 13.23 37.45 7.52
C GLU A 8 12.76 36.13 6.89
N GLU A 9 11.94 36.15 5.83
CA GLU A 9 11.49 34.91 5.15
C GLU A 9 12.64 34.10 4.54
N LYS A 10 13.67 34.78 4.01
CA LYS A 10 14.88 34.12 3.48
C LYS A 10 15.77 33.56 4.59
N GLY A 11 15.86 34.25 5.73
CA GLY A 11 16.53 33.76 6.93
C GLY A 11 15.85 32.50 7.47
N ASP A 12 14.53 32.52 7.56
CA ASP A 12 13.71 31.42 8.06
C ASP A 12 13.77 30.18 7.14
N ALA A 13 13.80 30.39 5.82
CA ALA A 13 13.99 29.32 4.84
C ALA A 13 15.40 28.71 4.88
N LEU A 14 16.42 29.51 5.17
CA LEU A 14 17.79 29.05 5.29
C LEU A 14 17.99 28.27 6.61
N THR A 15 17.42 28.76 7.71
CA THR A 15 17.41 28.08 9.01
C THR A 15 16.68 26.75 8.94
N ARG A 16 15.50 26.68 8.32
CA ARG A 16 14.80 25.40 8.07
C ARG A 16 15.63 24.44 7.22
N LYS A 17 16.37 24.96 6.23
CA LYS A 17 17.26 24.14 5.41
C LYS A 17 18.43 23.60 6.24
N TYR A 18 19.00 24.39 7.14
CA TYR A 18 20.06 23.95 8.06
C TYR A 18 19.54 22.94 9.11
N GLU A 19 18.33 23.12 9.62
CA GLU A 19 17.67 22.19 10.53
C GLU A 19 17.28 20.88 9.83
N GLU A 20 16.75 20.96 8.60
CA GLU A 20 16.56 19.83 7.69
C GLU A 20 17.90 19.08 7.54
N ASP A 21 18.96 19.76 7.09
CA ASP A 21 20.33 19.24 6.90
C ASP A 21 20.98 18.67 8.19
N ALA A 22 20.57 19.14 9.37
CA ALA A 22 21.06 18.67 10.67
C ALA A 22 20.29 17.44 11.18
N LEU A 23 18.96 17.38 11.01
CA LEU A 23 18.14 16.20 11.28
C LEU A 23 18.59 15.00 10.41
N PHE A 24 19.09 15.26 9.20
CA PHE A 24 19.63 14.24 8.31
C PHE A 24 20.98 13.64 8.75
N LYS A 25 21.69 14.23 9.73
CA LYS A 25 23.12 13.90 9.97
C LYS A 25 23.43 12.93 11.11
N ASP A 26 22.60 12.78 12.14
CA ASP A 26 23.06 12.09 13.37
C ASP A 26 22.40 10.75 13.72
N LYS A 27 21.19 10.43 13.23
CA LYS A 27 20.52 9.15 13.59
C LYS A 27 20.31 8.13 12.46
N ASN A 28 20.21 8.57 11.20
CA ASN A 28 19.85 7.69 10.07
C ASN A 28 20.73 7.97 8.81
N LYS A 29 21.99 8.36 9.00
CA LYS A 29 22.82 8.97 7.94
C LYS A 29 23.09 8.01 6.77
N GLU A 30 23.22 6.72 7.04
CA GLU A 30 23.51 5.72 6.00
C GLU A 30 22.24 5.31 5.26
N GLU A 31 21.13 5.12 5.98
CA GLU A 31 19.83 4.76 5.44
C GLU A 31 19.26 5.88 4.57
N PHE A 32 19.46 7.14 4.98
CA PHE A 32 19.06 8.29 4.17
C PHE A 32 19.92 8.44 2.91
N ARG A 33 21.21 8.09 2.94
CA ARG A 33 22.02 8.08 1.71
C ARG A 33 21.46 7.12 0.66
N VAL A 34 20.99 5.94 1.09
CA VAL A 34 20.33 4.98 0.19
C VAL A 34 19.02 5.56 -0.36
N ILE A 35 18.26 6.30 0.44
CA ILE A 35 17.07 7.01 -0.07
C ILE A 35 17.46 8.14 -1.04
N GLU A 36 18.47 8.94 -0.72
CA GLU A 36 18.95 10.07 -1.55
C GLU A 36 19.45 9.62 -2.91
N GLU A 37 20.11 8.46 -2.99
CA GLU A 37 20.59 7.90 -4.26
C GLU A 37 19.44 7.51 -5.20
N VAL A 38 18.31 7.11 -4.63
CA VAL A 38 17.22 6.44 -5.36
C VAL A 38 16.06 7.39 -5.63
N PHE A 39 15.82 8.37 -4.74
CA PHE A 39 14.62 9.18 -4.73
C PHE A 39 14.89 10.67 -4.83
N ASP A 40 13.93 11.39 -5.40
CA ASP A 40 14.07 12.82 -5.66
C ASP A 40 13.96 13.69 -4.38
N ARG A 41 14.40 14.95 -4.49
CA ARG A 41 14.35 15.93 -3.40
C ARG A 41 12.95 16.13 -2.79
N LEU A 42 11.89 15.91 -3.56
CA LEU A 42 10.52 16.05 -3.05
C LEU A 42 10.12 14.87 -2.16
N THR A 43 10.61 13.68 -2.47
CA THR A 43 10.47 12.47 -1.64
C THR A 43 11.23 12.68 -0.32
N LEU A 44 12.46 13.17 -0.36
CA LEU A 44 13.26 13.48 0.84
C LEU A 44 12.55 14.49 1.76
N LYS A 45 11.95 15.54 1.19
CA LYS A 45 11.11 16.48 1.95
C LYS A 45 9.87 15.82 2.58
N GLY A 46 9.29 14.84 1.91
CA GLY A 46 8.19 14.04 2.45
C GLY A 46 8.63 13.21 3.65
N MET A 47 9.76 12.52 3.53
CA MET A 47 10.37 11.75 4.62
C MET A 47 10.72 12.63 5.83
N HIS A 48 11.32 13.79 5.58
CA HIS A 48 11.62 14.76 6.65
C HIS A 48 10.37 15.19 7.41
N LYS A 49 9.26 15.42 6.70
CA LYS A 49 7.99 15.78 7.32
C LYS A 49 7.43 14.66 8.20
N LEU A 50 7.59 13.39 7.80
CA LEU A 50 7.18 12.23 8.60
C LEU A 50 8.02 12.12 9.89
N LEU A 51 9.35 12.29 9.79
CA LEU A 51 10.25 12.32 10.94
C LEU A 51 9.94 13.47 11.90
N SER A 52 9.78 14.68 11.36
CA SER A 52 9.51 15.88 12.16
C SER A 52 8.19 15.78 12.93
N LYS A 53 7.19 15.13 12.35
CA LYS A 53 5.90 14.86 13.00
C LYS A 53 5.97 13.76 14.05
N GLY A 54 7.00 12.91 14.01
CA GLY A 54 7.09 11.71 14.83
C GLY A 54 6.23 10.54 14.32
N THR A 55 5.72 10.62 13.09
CA THR A 55 5.06 9.47 12.43
C THR A 55 6.07 8.33 12.22
N ILE A 56 7.34 8.68 12.02
CA ILE A 56 8.49 7.78 11.97
C ILE A 56 9.52 8.34 12.96
N ASP A 57 10.18 7.49 13.74
CA ASP A 57 11.33 7.84 14.58
C ASP A 57 12.64 7.37 13.95
N LYS A 58 12.72 6.07 13.61
CA LYS A 58 13.91 5.45 13.03
C LYS A 58 13.57 4.81 11.69
N LEU A 59 14.47 4.96 10.74
CA LEU A 59 14.42 4.26 9.47
C LEU A 59 15.59 3.28 9.46
N HIS A 60 15.33 2.01 9.19
CA HIS A 60 16.34 0.96 9.32
C HIS A 60 16.92 0.50 7.98
N GLY A 61 16.08 0.19 7.00
CA GLY A 61 16.59 -0.38 5.76
C GLY A 61 15.52 -0.84 4.79
N VAL A 62 15.95 -1.29 3.61
CA VAL A 62 15.06 -1.79 2.56
C VAL A 62 14.63 -3.21 2.90
N VAL A 63 13.32 -3.44 2.97
CA VAL A 63 12.71 -4.77 3.13
C VAL A 63 12.50 -5.41 1.76
N LYS A 64 11.97 -4.63 0.81
CA LYS A 64 11.61 -5.15 -0.52
C LYS A 64 11.83 -4.10 -1.59
N THR A 65 12.46 -4.51 -2.68
CA THR A 65 12.57 -3.71 -3.90
C THR A 65 11.61 -4.29 -4.94
N GLY A 66 10.56 -3.55 -5.25
CA GLY A 66 9.61 -3.87 -6.31
C GLY A 66 9.93 -3.16 -7.61
N LYS A 67 9.15 -3.49 -8.65
CA LYS A 67 9.13 -2.72 -9.91
C LYS A 67 8.59 -1.32 -9.67
N GLU A 68 7.62 -1.20 -8.76
CA GLU A 68 6.83 0.02 -8.62
C GLU A 68 7.16 0.91 -7.41
N ALA A 69 7.71 0.29 -6.39
CA ALA A 69 8.04 0.96 -5.15
C ALA A 69 9.20 0.23 -4.47
N ARG A 70 9.80 0.90 -3.49
CA ARG A 70 10.59 0.23 -2.45
C ARG A 70 9.84 0.30 -1.14
N VAL A 71 9.92 -0.76 -0.37
CA VAL A 71 9.39 -0.82 0.99
C VAL A 71 10.56 -0.82 1.95
N TYR A 72 10.51 0.07 2.93
CA TYR A 72 11.50 0.20 4.00
C TYR A 72 10.89 -0.21 5.33
N TYR A 73 11.70 -0.76 6.21
CA TYR A 73 11.38 -0.99 7.61
C TYR A 73 11.73 0.26 8.43
N ALA A 74 10.85 0.63 9.34
CA ALA A 74 10.97 1.78 10.21
C ALA A 74 10.25 1.51 11.53
N THR A 75 10.51 2.33 12.54
CA THR A 75 9.74 2.32 13.80
C THR A 75 9.26 3.72 14.14
N ASP A 76 8.13 3.81 14.85
CA ASP A 76 7.68 5.05 15.49
C ASP A 76 8.34 5.26 16.87
N ARG A 77 7.93 6.30 17.60
CA ARG A 77 8.48 6.64 18.93
C ARG A 77 8.11 5.66 20.03
N ASP A 78 7.08 4.85 19.81
CA ASP A 78 6.62 3.81 20.72
C ASP A 78 7.24 2.44 20.33
N ASP A 79 8.28 2.44 19.49
CA ASP A 79 8.94 1.28 18.88
C ASP A 79 7.96 0.35 18.12
N ARG A 80 6.83 0.87 17.63
CA ARG A 80 5.93 0.09 16.76
C ARG A 80 6.52 -0.02 15.36
N GLU A 81 6.41 -1.21 14.79
CA GLU A 81 6.98 -1.54 13.49
C GLU A 81 6.14 -1.01 12.32
N LEU A 82 6.81 -0.33 11.39
CA LEU A 82 6.21 0.34 10.24
C LEU A 82 6.82 -0.14 8.93
N ALA A 83 5.97 -0.23 7.90
CA ALA A 83 6.36 -0.38 6.52
C ALA A 83 6.21 0.97 5.79
N ILE A 84 7.30 1.46 5.19
CA ILE A 84 7.31 2.70 4.41
C ILE A 84 7.42 2.36 2.92
N LYS A 85 6.30 2.39 2.20
CA LYS A 85 6.24 2.15 0.76
C LYS A 85 6.46 3.47 0.01
N ILE A 86 7.57 3.56 -0.73
CA ILE A 86 7.95 4.73 -1.52
C ILE A 86 7.86 4.40 -3.01
N TYR A 87 6.89 5.01 -3.69
CA TYR A 87 6.70 4.86 -5.14
C TYR A 87 7.75 5.61 -5.94
N TYR A 88 8.26 4.98 -7.01
CA TYR A 88 9.21 5.64 -7.91
C TYR A 88 8.55 6.77 -8.72
N THR A 89 9.28 7.86 -8.95
CA THR A 89 8.73 9.08 -9.57
C THR A 89 8.99 9.23 -11.08
N HIS A 90 9.82 8.37 -11.67
CA HIS A 90 10.43 8.61 -12.99
C HIS A 90 10.19 7.53 -14.06
N THR A 91 9.44 6.47 -13.77
CA THR A 91 9.26 5.33 -14.68
C THR A 91 8.15 5.61 -15.72
N ALA A 92 8.45 5.40 -17.01
CA ALA A 92 7.52 5.67 -18.11
C ALA A 92 6.46 4.55 -18.28
N GLU A 93 6.82 3.29 -18.04
CA GLU A 93 5.90 2.14 -18.09
C GLU A 93 4.75 2.26 -17.07
N PHE A 94 5.04 2.84 -15.91
CA PHE A 94 4.05 3.13 -14.88
C PHE A 94 2.88 3.99 -15.36
N ARG A 95 3.15 4.94 -16.26
CA ARG A 95 2.16 5.94 -16.66
C ARG A 95 0.99 5.31 -17.42
N LYS A 96 1.29 4.33 -18.29
CA LYS A 96 0.26 3.62 -19.06
C LYS A 96 -0.47 2.58 -18.20
N GLY A 97 0.27 1.83 -17.38
CA GLY A 97 -0.29 0.79 -16.52
C GLY A 97 -1.21 1.33 -15.43
N MET A 98 -0.89 2.47 -14.80
CA MET A 98 -1.72 3.01 -13.71
C MET A 98 -3.01 3.69 -14.20
N MET A 99 -3.01 4.32 -15.38
CA MET A 99 -4.19 5.07 -15.84
C MET A 99 -5.45 4.20 -15.87
N GLN A 100 -5.34 2.92 -16.24
CA GLN A 100 -6.50 2.02 -16.31
C GLN A 100 -7.15 1.76 -14.95
N TYR A 101 -6.41 1.86 -13.83
CA TYR A 101 -6.97 1.63 -12.50
C TYR A 101 -7.31 2.91 -11.71
N ILE A 102 -7.04 4.09 -12.29
CA ILE A 102 -7.57 5.38 -11.81
C ILE A 102 -8.77 5.79 -12.65
N GLN A 103 -8.76 5.47 -13.94
CA GLN A 103 -9.85 5.80 -14.86
C GLN A 103 -11.13 5.09 -14.43
N GLY A 104 -12.22 5.85 -14.31
CA GLY A 104 -13.51 5.33 -13.85
C GLY A 104 -13.71 5.40 -12.34
N ASP A 105 -12.66 5.62 -11.55
CA ASP A 105 -12.78 5.82 -10.11
C ASP A 105 -13.34 7.24 -9.82
N PRO A 106 -14.53 7.36 -9.21
CA PRO A 106 -15.17 8.65 -8.98
C PRO A 106 -14.37 9.55 -8.03
N ARG A 107 -13.48 8.99 -7.21
CA ARG A 107 -12.61 9.73 -6.27
C ARG A 107 -11.58 10.59 -7.00
N PHE A 108 -11.29 10.31 -8.28
CA PHE A 108 -10.15 10.90 -9.00
C PHE A 108 -10.49 11.60 -10.32
N LYS A 109 -11.75 12.05 -10.50
CA LYS A 109 -12.25 12.70 -11.73
C LYS A 109 -11.49 13.96 -12.19
N LYS A 110 -10.77 14.66 -11.28
CA LYS A 110 -10.11 15.95 -11.55
C LYS A 110 -8.57 15.92 -11.44
N VAL A 111 -7.95 14.75 -11.63
CA VAL A 111 -6.50 14.59 -11.48
C VAL A 111 -5.75 15.21 -12.67
N ARG A 112 -4.68 15.96 -12.38
CA ARG A 112 -3.77 16.49 -13.41
C ARG A 112 -3.00 15.35 -14.05
N LYS A 113 -2.93 15.31 -15.38
CA LYS A 113 -2.30 14.23 -16.17
C LYS A 113 -0.75 14.20 -16.12
N ASN A 114 -0.11 14.92 -15.20
CA ASN A 114 1.35 14.88 -15.08
C ASN A 114 1.78 13.69 -14.21
N THR A 115 2.97 13.12 -14.48
CA THR A 115 3.44 11.87 -13.88
C THR A 115 3.40 11.90 -12.36
N ARG A 116 3.93 12.96 -11.74
CA ARG A 116 3.97 13.08 -10.27
C ARG A 116 2.58 13.13 -9.64
N SER A 117 1.67 13.92 -10.23
CA SER A 117 0.29 14.01 -9.73
C SER A 117 -0.41 12.66 -9.82
N MET A 118 -0.16 11.89 -10.87
CA MET A 118 -0.73 10.55 -11.00
C MET A 118 -0.16 9.59 -9.96
N ILE A 119 1.14 9.61 -9.69
CA ILE A 119 1.74 8.78 -8.63
C ILE A 119 1.20 9.16 -7.25
N TYR A 120 1.05 10.46 -6.96
CA TYR A 120 0.50 10.89 -5.68
C TYR A 120 -0.98 10.48 -5.54
N THR A 121 -1.72 10.53 -6.64
CA THR A 121 -3.11 10.03 -6.70
C THR A 121 -3.15 8.52 -6.47
N TRP A 122 -2.23 7.77 -7.07
CA TRP A 122 -2.12 6.33 -6.90
C TRP A 122 -1.81 5.94 -5.46
N ASN A 123 -0.83 6.63 -4.87
CA ASN A 123 -0.47 6.45 -3.47
C ASN A 123 -1.64 6.80 -2.54
N GLN A 124 -2.37 7.89 -2.83
CA GLN A 124 -3.59 8.25 -2.11
C GLN A 124 -4.69 7.21 -2.29
N LYS A 125 -4.82 6.61 -3.48
CA LYS A 125 -5.78 5.54 -3.74
C LYS A 125 -5.47 4.32 -2.89
N GLU A 126 -4.22 3.88 -2.84
CA GLU A 126 -3.83 2.74 -1.99
C GLU A 126 -4.09 3.04 -0.51
N PHE A 127 -3.71 4.23 -0.02
CA PHE A 127 -4.02 4.66 1.34
C PHE A 127 -5.52 4.56 1.64
N ASN A 128 -6.36 5.15 0.78
CA ASN A 128 -7.82 5.13 0.95
C ASN A 128 -8.38 3.70 0.88
N ASN A 129 -7.84 2.84 0.01
CA ASN A 129 -8.28 1.45 -0.10
C ASN A 129 -7.92 0.65 1.17
N LEU A 130 -6.73 0.87 1.74
CA LEU A 130 -6.36 0.27 3.03
C LEU A 130 -7.25 0.78 4.16
N GLN A 131 -7.69 2.05 4.13
CA GLN A 131 -8.64 2.57 5.14
C GLN A 131 -9.99 1.85 5.04
N LEU A 132 -10.50 1.65 3.83
CA LEU A 132 -11.72 0.86 3.62
C LEU A 132 -11.56 -0.59 4.11
N CYS A 133 -10.39 -1.19 3.91
CA CYS A 133 -10.09 -2.53 4.40
C CYS A 133 -10.08 -2.58 5.94
N GLU A 134 -9.41 -1.61 6.58
CA GLU A 134 -9.39 -1.47 8.04
C GLU A 134 -10.80 -1.32 8.62
N GLU A 135 -11.60 -0.39 8.06
CA GLU A 135 -12.98 -0.14 8.50
C GLU A 135 -13.89 -1.37 8.33
N ALA A 136 -13.65 -2.17 7.29
CA ALA A 136 -14.37 -3.40 7.01
C ALA A 136 -13.92 -4.60 7.87
N GLY A 137 -12.77 -4.49 8.55
CA GLY A 137 -12.14 -5.58 9.29
C GLY A 137 -11.42 -6.60 8.42
N VAL A 138 -11.03 -6.23 7.19
CA VAL A 138 -10.19 -7.06 6.32
C VAL A 138 -8.78 -7.11 6.90
N ASN A 139 -8.22 -8.31 7.07
CA ASN A 139 -6.87 -8.48 7.61
C ASN A 139 -5.83 -7.98 6.60
N SER A 140 -5.38 -6.75 6.80
CA SER A 140 -4.51 -6.01 5.88
C SER A 140 -3.63 -5.01 6.65
N PRO A 141 -2.53 -4.51 6.06
CA PRO A 141 -1.72 -3.48 6.70
C PRO A 141 -2.55 -2.23 7.01
N ARG A 142 -2.59 -1.82 8.27
CA ARG A 142 -3.32 -0.62 8.68
C ARG A 142 -2.60 0.62 8.16
N PRO A 143 -3.28 1.50 7.42
CA PRO A 143 -2.66 2.72 6.91
C PRO A 143 -2.50 3.74 8.06
N ILE A 144 -1.39 4.49 8.05
CA ILE A 144 -1.07 5.46 9.11
C ILE A 144 -1.06 6.88 8.52
N GLU A 145 -0.26 7.10 7.49
CA GLU A 145 -0.18 8.40 6.83
C GLU A 145 0.31 8.22 5.40
N PHE A 146 -0.10 9.12 4.49
CA PHE A 146 0.54 9.25 3.19
C PHE A 146 1.04 10.67 2.98
N ILE A 147 2.24 10.82 2.41
CA ILE A 147 2.79 12.11 2.01
C ILE A 147 3.39 11.94 0.62
N ARG A 148 2.80 12.60 -0.39
CA ARG A 148 3.27 12.56 -1.78
C ARG A 148 3.25 11.11 -2.31
N ASN A 149 4.42 10.53 -2.59
CA ASN A 149 4.65 9.17 -3.07
C ASN A 149 5.04 8.19 -1.95
N ILE A 150 4.94 8.60 -0.69
CA ILE A 150 5.27 7.79 0.48
C ILE A 150 3.96 7.38 1.16
N LEU A 151 3.81 6.09 1.41
CA LEU A 151 2.75 5.48 2.21
C LEU A 151 3.39 4.85 3.45
N VAL A 152 2.88 5.21 4.62
CA VAL A 152 3.23 4.64 5.92
C VAL A 152 2.08 3.74 6.35
N MET A 153 2.38 2.49 6.66
CA MET A 153 1.41 1.50 7.14
C MET A 153 2.07 0.60 8.20
N THR A 154 1.28 -0.17 8.94
CA THR A 154 1.82 -1.15 9.88
C THR A 154 2.68 -2.18 9.16
N PHE A 155 3.79 -2.56 9.79
CA PHE A 155 4.58 -3.68 9.33
C PHE A 155 3.86 -5.00 9.62
N ILE A 156 3.98 -5.97 8.73
CA ILE A 156 3.46 -7.32 8.91
C ILE A 156 4.67 -8.26 8.95
N GLY A 157 4.99 -8.73 10.15
CA GLY A 157 6.25 -9.41 10.45
C GLY A 157 6.69 -9.09 11.87
N GLU A 158 7.93 -9.45 12.20
CA GLU A 158 8.53 -9.25 13.51
C GLU A 158 10.02 -8.92 13.36
N ASP A 159 10.51 -7.98 14.17
CA ASP A 159 11.91 -7.53 14.22
C ASP A 159 12.48 -7.16 12.83
N GLY A 160 11.66 -6.47 12.03
CA GLY A 160 12.00 -6.06 10.66
C GLY A 160 12.06 -7.19 9.63
N ILE A 161 11.72 -8.43 10.01
CA ILE A 161 11.60 -9.58 9.10
C ILE A 161 10.14 -9.67 8.65
N PRO A 162 9.84 -9.49 7.35
CA PRO A 162 8.46 -9.54 6.87
C PRO A 162 7.90 -10.95 7.00
N ALA A 163 6.59 -11.04 7.26
CA ALA A 163 5.87 -12.29 7.19
C ALA A 163 6.03 -12.92 5.80
N PRO A 164 6.20 -14.25 5.70
CA PRO A 164 6.41 -14.92 4.43
C PRO A 164 5.18 -14.79 3.53
N LEU A 165 5.41 -14.67 2.23
CA LEU A 165 4.33 -14.74 1.24
C LEU A 165 3.81 -16.17 1.13
N LEU A 166 2.54 -16.32 0.75
CA LEU A 166 1.95 -17.62 0.42
C LEU A 166 2.74 -18.35 -0.69
N ARG A 167 3.37 -17.60 -1.61
CA ARG A 167 4.28 -18.15 -2.62
C ARG A 167 5.55 -18.75 -2.02
N GLU A 168 6.05 -18.19 -0.93
CA GLU A 168 7.34 -18.53 -0.31
C GLU A 168 7.21 -19.69 0.66
N ARG A 169 6.04 -19.82 1.31
CA ARG A 169 5.75 -20.85 2.29
C ARG A 169 4.29 -21.28 2.14
N ALA A 170 4.04 -22.59 2.17
CA ALA A 170 2.69 -23.12 2.29
C ALA A 170 2.17 -22.98 3.74
N PRO A 171 0.87 -22.68 3.94
CA PRO A 171 0.25 -22.74 5.26
C PRO A 171 0.26 -24.18 5.80
N GLU A 172 0.17 -24.31 7.12
CA GLU A 172 0.15 -25.62 7.79
C GLU A 172 -1.08 -26.44 7.42
N ASP A 173 -2.23 -25.77 7.33
CA ASP A 173 -3.48 -26.33 6.84
C ASP A 173 -3.98 -25.52 5.63
N PRO A 174 -3.65 -25.96 4.40
CA PRO A 174 -4.10 -25.30 3.18
C PRO A 174 -5.61 -25.21 3.03
N GLN A 175 -6.39 -26.13 3.60
CA GLN A 175 -7.84 -26.10 3.49
C GLN A 175 -8.43 -24.99 4.36
N THR A 176 -8.06 -24.95 5.64
CA THR A 176 -8.51 -23.90 6.56
C THR A 176 -8.04 -22.52 6.09
N PHE A 177 -6.79 -22.41 5.63
CA PHE A 177 -6.25 -21.14 5.15
C PHE A 177 -6.94 -20.67 3.85
N TYR A 178 -7.31 -21.59 2.96
CA TYR A 178 -8.12 -21.27 1.77
C TYR A 178 -9.47 -20.64 2.16
N GLU A 179 -10.18 -21.24 3.12
CA GLU A 179 -11.45 -20.72 3.62
C GLU A 179 -11.29 -19.32 4.21
N GLN A 180 -10.23 -19.10 4.99
CA GLN A 180 -9.92 -17.76 5.52
C GLN A 180 -9.65 -16.74 4.42
N VAL A 181 -8.91 -17.11 3.35
CA VAL A 181 -8.70 -16.20 2.21
C VAL A 181 -10.03 -15.85 1.53
N LEU A 182 -10.94 -16.81 1.39
CA LEU A 182 -12.27 -16.57 0.84
C LEU A 182 -13.11 -15.63 1.72
N ASP A 183 -13.03 -15.77 3.05
CA ASP A 183 -13.68 -14.87 4.01
C ASP A 183 -13.15 -13.43 3.87
N GLU A 184 -11.83 -13.26 3.74
CA GLU A 184 -11.23 -11.94 3.50
C GLU A 184 -11.69 -11.33 2.16
N MET A 185 -11.79 -12.15 1.09
CA MET A 185 -12.34 -11.69 -0.20
C MET A 185 -13.81 -11.25 -0.07
N GLN A 186 -14.61 -11.96 0.72
CA GLN A 186 -16.00 -11.59 0.97
C GLN A 186 -16.10 -10.29 1.76
N LEU A 187 -15.31 -10.12 2.84
CA LEU A 187 -15.27 -8.88 3.61
C LEU A 187 -14.84 -7.69 2.73
N MET A 188 -13.83 -7.90 1.89
CA MET A 188 -13.34 -6.88 0.97
C MET A 188 -14.44 -6.45 -0.03
N TRP A 189 -15.18 -7.41 -0.59
CA TRP A 189 -16.28 -7.09 -1.50
C TRP A 189 -17.47 -6.43 -0.79
N GLN A 190 -18.04 -7.10 0.22
CA GLN A 190 -19.34 -6.75 0.78
C GLN A 190 -19.27 -5.58 1.76
N LYS A 191 -18.17 -5.42 2.49
CA LYS A 191 -18.03 -4.39 3.52
C LYS A 191 -17.09 -3.27 3.09
N ALA A 192 -15.91 -3.60 2.55
CA ALA A 192 -14.98 -2.57 2.09
C ALA A 192 -15.42 -1.95 0.75
N GLY A 193 -16.31 -2.62 0.00
CA GLY A 193 -16.76 -2.17 -1.31
C GLY A 193 -15.64 -2.21 -2.35
N LEU A 194 -14.72 -3.18 -2.24
CA LEU A 194 -13.53 -3.30 -3.08
C LEU A 194 -13.43 -4.69 -3.74
N ALA A 195 -13.02 -4.69 -5.00
CA ALA A 195 -12.44 -5.86 -5.65
C ALA A 195 -10.92 -5.66 -5.73
N HIS A 196 -10.13 -6.62 -5.23
CA HIS A 196 -8.67 -6.50 -5.20
C HIS A 196 -8.09 -6.35 -6.62
N GLY A 197 -8.57 -7.18 -7.54
CA GLY A 197 -8.24 -7.13 -8.96
C GLY A 197 -6.80 -7.48 -9.29
N ASP A 198 -6.10 -8.18 -8.40
CA ASP A 198 -4.82 -8.85 -8.65
C ASP A 198 -4.46 -9.87 -7.54
N LEU A 199 -5.45 -10.41 -6.83
CA LEU A 199 -5.19 -11.27 -5.67
C LEU A 199 -4.60 -12.62 -6.11
N SER A 200 -3.53 -13.05 -5.43
CA SER A 200 -2.73 -14.24 -5.73
C SER A 200 -1.79 -14.59 -4.55
N GLU A 201 -1.02 -15.67 -4.69
CA GLU A 201 0.03 -16.08 -3.76
C GLU A 201 1.17 -15.03 -3.56
N TYR A 202 1.23 -13.99 -4.40
CA TYR A 202 2.24 -12.93 -4.34
C TYR A 202 1.86 -11.75 -3.42
N ASN A 203 0.56 -11.59 -3.14
CA ASN A 203 -0.04 -10.49 -2.38
C ASN A 203 -0.88 -10.97 -1.17
N ILE A 204 -0.62 -12.20 -0.73
CA ILE A 204 -1.09 -12.77 0.53
C ILE A 204 0.13 -13.11 1.38
N MET A 205 0.24 -12.53 2.57
CA MET A 205 1.22 -12.94 3.58
C MET A 205 0.59 -13.95 4.54
N ILE A 206 1.42 -14.80 5.14
CA ILE A 206 1.04 -15.72 6.22
C ILE A 206 1.55 -15.15 7.54
N SER A 207 0.66 -14.64 8.39
CA SER A 207 0.97 -14.17 9.74
C SER A 207 0.15 -14.95 10.74
N ASP A 208 0.81 -15.67 11.67
CA ASP A 208 0.14 -16.53 12.66
C ASP A 208 -0.89 -17.50 12.04
N GLU A 209 -0.54 -18.12 10.91
CA GLU A 209 -1.43 -18.97 10.09
C GLU A 209 -2.73 -18.29 9.64
N LYS A 210 -2.74 -16.96 9.55
CA LYS A 210 -3.85 -16.17 8.97
C LYS A 210 -3.40 -15.42 7.72
N PRO A 211 -4.27 -15.28 6.71
CA PRO A 211 -3.97 -14.50 5.53
C PRO A 211 -3.98 -13.01 5.85
N VAL A 212 -2.95 -12.29 5.43
CA VAL A 212 -2.92 -10.84 5.39
C VAL A 212 -2.87 -10.39 3.93
N ILE A 213 -3.94 -9.73 3.47
CA ILE A 213 -4.04 -9.20 2.10
C ILE A 213 -3.35 -7.84 2.02
N PHE A 214 -2.48 -7.64 1.03
CA PHE A 214 -1.77 -6.38 0.83
C PHE A 214 -1.65 -6.00 -0.65
N ASP A 215 -1.11 -4.81 -0.92
CA ASP A 215 -0.97 -4.25 -2.29
C ASP A 215 -2.30 -3.98 -3.00
N VAL A 216 -3.21 -3.31 -2.27
CA VAL A 216 -4.54 -2.89 -2.76
C VAL A 216 -4.51 -1.64 -3.65
N SER A 217 -3.35 -1.34 -4.23
CA SER A 217 -3.13 -0.17 -5.08
C SER A 217 -3.93 -0.23 -6.39
N GLN A 218 -4.09 -1.45 -6.92
CA GLN A 218 -4.89 -1.73 -8.12
C GLN A 218 -6.37 -1.98 -7.81
N ALA A 219 -6.74 -2.19 -6.55
CA ALA A 219 -8.11 -2.50 -6.15
C ALA A 219 -9.10 -1.42 -6.61
N MET A 220 -10.27 -1.86 -7.07
CA MET A 220 -11.33 -1.01 -7.61
C MET A 220 -12.57 -1.08 -6.74
N LEU A 221 -13.32 0.02 -6.68
CA LEU A 221 -14.63 0.01 -6.03
C LEU A 221 -15.57 -0.97 -6.73
N THR A 222 -16.45 -1.64 -5.99
CA THR A 222 -17.43 -2.61 -6.53
C THR A 222 -18.38 -1.99 -7.55
N ILE A 223 -18.66 -0.68 -7.45
CA ILE A 223 -19.45 0.08 -8.43
C ILE A 223 -18.74 0.25 -9.79
N HIS A 224 -17.45 -0.06 -9.88
CA HIS A 224 -16.70 0.09 -11.12
C HIS A 224 -17.11 -1.01 -12.12
N PRO A 225 -17.32 -0.71 -13.41
CA PRO A 225 -17.78 -1.71 -14.39
C PRO A 225 -16.89 -2.95 -14.52
N LEU A 226 -15.59 -2.82 -14.20
CA LEU A 226 -14.64 -3.93 -14.24
C LEU A 226 -14.60 -4.77 -12.95
N ALA A 227 -15.21 -4.33 -11.85
CA ALA A 227 -15.08 -5.00 -10.55
C ALA A 227 -15.53 -6.46 -10.59
N GLN A 228 -16.61 -6.74 -11.33
CA GLN A 228 -17.15 -8.09 -11.53
C GLN A 228 -16.14 -9.03 -12.24
N VAL A 229 -15.42 -8.53 -13.24
CA VAL A 229 -14.40 -9.31 -13.95
C VAL A 229 -13.15 -9.48 -13.10
N LEU A 230 -12.82 -8.47 -12.28
CA LEU A 230 -11.67 -8.51 -11.38
C LEU A 230 -11.85 -9.54 -10.27
N VAL A 231 -13.02 -9.59 -9.62
CA VAL A 231 -13.28 -10.60 -8.58
C VAL A 231 -13.30 -12.02 -9.15
N GLU A 232 -13.82 -12.22 -10.36
CA GLU A 232 -13.74 -13.51 -11.05
C GLU A 232 -12.28 -13.96 -11.28
N ARG A 233 -11.42 -13.04 -11.69
CA ARG A 233 -9.99 -13.31 -11.86
C ARG A 233 -9.33 -13.67 -10.54
N ASP A 234 -9.63 -12.91 -9.49
CA ASP A 234 -9.10 -13.15 -8.14
C ASP A 234 -9.51 -14.55 -7.64
N ILE A 235 -10.78 -14.94 -7.82
CA ILE A 235 -11.30 -16.28 -7.48
C ILE A 235 -10.53 -17.36 -8.25
N GLN A 236 -10.32 -17.17 -9.55
CA GLN A 236 -9.56 -18.13 -10.37
C GLN A 236 -8.13 -18.29 -9.89
N ASN A 237 -7.45 -17.19 -9.58
CA ASN A 237 -6.08 -17.19 -9.08
C ASN A 237 -5.99 -17.90 -7.73
N VAL A 238 -6.88 -17.57 -6.79
CA VAL A 238 -6.93 -18.18 -5.45
C VAL A 238 -7.20 -19.67 -5.57
N ASN A 239 -8.24 -20.09 -6.32
CA ASN A 239 -8.52 -21.50 -6.54
C ASN A 239 -7.34 -22.24 -7.19
N TYR A 240 -6.68 -21.63 -8.18
CA TYR A 240 -5.51 -22.24 -8.81
C TYR A 240 -4.37 -22.49 -7.81
N ASN A 241 -4.07 -21.50 -6.95
CA ASN A 241 -3.02 -21.60 -5.96
C ASN A 241 -3.34 -22.68 -4.91
N PHE A 242 -4.54 -22.66 -4.33
CA PHE A 242 -4.91 -23.61 -3.28
C PHE A 242 -5.12 -25.03 -3.78
N LYS A 243 -5.58 -25.21 -5.03
CA LYS A 243 -5.60 -26.53 -5.68
C LYS A 243 -4.20 -27.14 -5.78
N ARG A 244 -3.18 -26.33 -6.07
CA ARG A 244 -1.77 -26.79 -6.12
C ARG A 244 -1.24 -27.18 -4.74
N LEU A 245 -1.76 -26.57 -3.68
CA LEU A 245 -1.43 -26.86 -2.29
C LEU A 245 -2.23 -28.05 -1.72
N GLY A 246 -3.14 -28.64 -2.50
CA GLY A 246 -3.91 -29.82 -2.11
C GLY A 246 -5.25 -29.53 -1.42
N ALA A 247 -5.71 -28.28 -1.39
CA ALA A 247 -7.01 -27.92 -0.87
C ALA A 247 -8.15 -28.33 -1.83
N GLU A 248 -9.31 -28.63 -1.26
CA GLU A 248 -10.56 -28.85 -1.99
C GLU A 248 -11.18 -27.50 -2.38
N ILE A 249 -11.01 -27.14 -3.65
CA ILE A 249 -11.51 -25.86 -4.17
C ILE A 249 -13.02 -25.90 -4.41
N ARG A 250 -13.68 -24.77 -4.18
CA ARG A 250 -15.10 -24.57 -4.49
C ARG A 250 -15.30 -24.16 -5.95
N ASP A 251 -16.49 -24.40 -6.48
CA ASP A 251 -16.84 -23.97 -7.83
C ASP A 251 -16.74 -22.43 -7.96
N PRO A 252 -16.04 -21.89 -8.98
CA PRO A 252 -15.86 -20.46 -9.11
C PRO A 252 -17.17 -19.66 -9.22
N ARG A 253 -18.25 -20.22 -9.77
CA ARG A 253 -19.53 -19.52 -9.89
C ARG A 253 -20.21 -19.41 -8.54
N GLU A 254 -20.27 -20.51 -7.80
CA GLU A 254 -20.81 -20.51 -6.43
C GLU A 254 -20.02 -19.59 -5.50
N LEU A 255 -18.69 -19.57 -5.62
CA LEU A 255 -17.84 -18.64 -4.89
C LEU A 255 -18.15 -17.19 -5.24
N LYS A 256 -18.31 -16.89 -6.53
CA LYS A 256 -18.65 -15.54 -6.96
C LYS A 256 -19.98 -15.11 -6.35
N GLU A 257 -21.01 -15.92 -6.49
CA GLU A 257 -22.34 -15.62 -5.92
C GLU A 257 -22.29 -15.40 -4.41
N TRP A 258 -21.53 -16.22 -3.70
CA TRP A 258 -21.33 -16.11 -2.25
C TRP A 258 -20.51 -14.86 -1.85
N ILE A 259 -19.41 -14.55 -2.53
CA ILE A 259 -18.58 -13.36 -2.28
C ILE A 259 -19.39 -12.10 -2.59
N THR A 260 -20.07 -12.07 -3.72
CA THR A 260 -20.86 -10.90 -4.12
C THR A 260 -22.23 -10.85 -3.43
N GLY A 261 -22.53 -11.79 -2.53
CA GLY A 261 -23.72 -11.79 -1.67
C GLY A 261 -25.06 -11.81 -2.42
N GLY A 262 -25.07 -12.17 -3.70
CA GLY A 262 -26.24 -11.99 -4.58
C GLY A 262 -26.83 -10.57 -4.57
N THR A 263 -26.06 -9.54 -4.21
CA THR A 263 -26.59 -8.22 -3.84
C THR A 263 -27.23 -7.48 -5.02
N GLU A 264 -28.53 -7.23 -4.91
CA GLU A 264 -29.18 -6.07 -5.52
C GLU A 264 -28.50 -4.80 -5.00
N ASP A 265 -28.06 -3.95 -5.93
CA ASP A 265 -27.33 -2.71 -5.68
C ASP A 265 -28.02 -1.84 -4.62
N ILE A 266 -27.33 -1.53 -3.51
CA ILE A 266 -27.77 -0.56 -2.49
C ILE A 266 -27.10 0.81 -2.71
N TYR A 267 -27.17 1.30 -3.95
CA TYR A 267 -26.91 2.69 -4.30
C TYR A 267 -28.07 3.31 -5.07
#